data_AF-A0A7J8DR49-F1
#
_entry.id   AF-A0A7J8DR49-F1
#
_cell.length_a   1.000
_cell.length_b   1.000
_cell.length_c   1.000
_cell.angle_alpha   90.00
_cell.angle_beta   90.00
_cell.angle_gamma   90.00
#
_symmetry.space_group_name_H-M   'P 1'
#
loop_
_entity.id
_entity.type
_entity.pdbx_description
1 polymer ?
#
loop_
_entity_poly.entity_id
_entity_poly.type
_entity_poly.pdbx_seq_one_letter_code
_entity_poly.pdbx_strand_id
1 'polypeptide(L)' 'MAAYKLVLIRHGESAWNLENRFSGWYDADLSPAGHEEAKRGGQALRDAGYEFDICFTSVQKRLSWS' A
#
# COMPACT_ATOMS: atom_id res chain seq x y z
N MET A 1 -23.08 2.27 21.39
CA MET A 1 -21.62 2.14 21.55
C MET A 1 -20.98 2.72 20.31
N ALA A 2 -19.96 3.57 20.45
CA ALA A 2 -19.22 4.07 19.29
C ALA A 2 -18.36 2.93 18.71
N ALA A 3 -18.40 2.74 17.40
CA ALA A 3 -17.59 1.78 16.68
C ALA A 3 -16.59 2.53 15.81
N TYR A 4 -15.31 2.18 15.92
CA TYR A 4 -14.24 2.74 15.09
C TYR A 4 -13.94 1.79 13.94
N LYS A 5 -13.62 2.34 12.77
CA LYS A 5 -13.18 1.57 11.61
C LYS A 5 -11.68 1.79 11.40
N LEU A 6 -10.93 0.70 11.41
CA LEU A 6 -9.51 0.68 11.05
C LEU A 6 -9.37 0.01 9.68
N VAL A 7 -8.72 0.69 8.73
CA VAL A 7 -8.45 0.14 7.40
C VAL A 7 -6.97 -0.22 7.32
N LEU A 8 -6.68 -1.46 6.94
CA LEU A 8 -5.33 -1.99 6.76
C LEU A 8 -5.12 -2.33 5.28
N ILE A 9 -4.03 -1.82 4.71
CA ILE A 9 -3.69 -2.03 3.30
C ILE A 9 -2.29 -2.65 3.24
N ARG A 10 -2.15 -3.72 2.45
CA ARG A 10 -0.84 -4.27 2.08
C ARG A 10 -0.36 -3.56 0.81
N HIS A 11 0.94 -3.27 0.73
CA HIS A 11 1.54 -2.72 -0.48
C HIS A 11 1.34 -3.64 -1.70
N GLY A 12 1.32 -3.03 -2.89
CA GLY A 12 1.27 -3.75 -4.15
C GLY A 12 2.57 -4.51 -4.46
N GLU A 13 2.59 -5.19 -5.58
CA GLU A 13 3.75 -5.97 -6.02
C GLU A 13 5.04 -5.12 -6.12
N SER A 14 6.16 -5.66 -5.61
CA SER A 14 7.49 -5.06 -5.76
C SER A 14 8.31 -5.71 -6.88
N ALA A 15 9.36 -5.04 -7.37
CA ALA A 15 10.28 -5.61 -8.35
C ALA A 15 10.88 -6.96 -7.90
N TRP A 16 11.15 -7.11 -6.59
CA TRP A 16 11.68 -8.37 -6.05
C TRP A 16 10.63 -9.46 -5.88
N ASN A 17 9.33 -9.11 -5.80
CA ASN A 17 8.28 -10.12 -5.88
C ASN A 17 8.24 -10.76 -7.26
N LEU A 18 8.41 -9.97 -8.33
CA LEU A 18 8.51 -10.50 -9.70
C LEU A 18 9.72 -11.43 -9.86
N GLU A 19 10.85 -11.08 -9.24
CA GLU A 19 12.08 -11.88 -9.28
C GLU A 19 12.07 -13.08 -8.32
N ASN A 20 10.99 -13.31 -7.56
CA ASN A 20 10.91 -14.32 -6.49
C ASN A 20 12.09 -14.25 -5.49
N ARG A 21 12.54 -13.03 -5.18
CA ARG A 21 13.64 -12.78 -4.25
C ARG A 21 13.10 -12.37 -2.88
N PHE A 22 13.79 -12.84 -1.84
CA PHE A 22 13.49 -12.41 -0.47
C PHE A 22 13.93 -10.96 -0.25
N SER A 23 12.98 -10.02 -0.19
CA SER A 23 13.26 -8.59 -0.01
C SER A 23 13.68 -8.23 1.42
N GLY A 24 13.08 -8.83 2.45
CA GLY A 24 13.40 -8.47 3.84
C GLY A 24 13.31 -6.96 4.10
N TRP A 25 14.44 -6.35 4.46
CA TRP A 25 14.59 -4.90 4.70
C TRP A 25 15.15 -4.14 3.48
N TYR A 26 15.40 -4.84 2.38
CA TYR A 26 15.84 -4.21 1.15
C TYR A 26 14.72 -3.32 0.60
N ASP A 27 15.11 -2.10 0.26
CA ASP A 27 14.20 -1.07 -0.21
C ASP A 27 13.93 -1.23 -1.71
N ALA A 28 13.23 -2.32 -2.06
CA ALA A 28 12.81 -2.59 -3.42
C ALA A 28 11.65 -1.66 -3.82
N ASP A 29 11.74 -1.08 -5.02
CA ASP A 29 10.68 -0.28 -5.61
C ASP A 29 9.46 -1.13 -5.98
N LEU A 30 8.30 -0.46 -6.09
CA LEU A 30 7.09 -1.07 -6.63
C LEU A 30 7.27 -1.42 -8.11
N SER A 31 6.66 -2.52 -8.54
CA SER A 31 6.55 -2.80 -9.96
C SER A 31 5.52 -1.84 -10.59
N PRO A 32 5.53 -1.66 -11.92
CA PRO A 32 4.47 -0.92 -12.60
C PRO A 32 3.06 -1.45 -12.26
N ALA A 33 2.92 -2.77 -12.07
CA ALA A 33 1.68 -3.37 -11.61
C ALA A 33 1.35 -2.97 -10.17
N GLY A 34 2.32 -2.98 -9.25
CA GLY A 34 2.12 -2.54 -7.87
C GLY A 34 1.65 -1.08 -7.73
N HIS A 35 2.09 -0.19 -8.63
CA HIS A 35 1.58 1.19 -8.67
C HIS A 35 0.11 1.25 -9.09
N GLU A 36 -0.31 0.47 -10.08
CA GLU A 36 -1.71 0.40 -10.51
C GLU A 36 -2.60 -0.26 -9.45
N GLU A 37 -2.09 -1.24 -8.72
CA GLU A 37 -2.78 -1.83 -7.56
C GLU A 37 -3.04 -0.80 -6.47
N ALA A 38 -2.04 0.02 -6.14
CA ALA A 38 -2.17 1.09 -5.15
C ALA A 38 -3.23 2.12 -5.57
N LYS A 39 -3.22 2.55 -6.85
CA LYS A 39 -4.24 3.47 -7.40
C LYS A 39 -5.64 2.87 -7.33
N ARG A 40 -5.80 1.61 -7.76
CA ARG A 40 -7.08 0.90 -7.73
C ARG A 40 -7.60 0.74 -6.30
N GLY A 41 -6.72 0.44 -5.34
CA GLY A 41 -7.06 0.37 -3.92
C GLY A 41 -7.57 1.71 -3.38
N GLY A 42 -6.87 2.80 -3.70
CA GLY A 42 -7.30 4.16 -3.33
C GLY A 42 -8.66 4.52 -3.92
N GLN A 43 -8.89 4.20 -5.20
CA GLN A 43 -10.17 4.45 -5.87
C GLN A 43 -11.30 3.63 -5.22
N ALA A 44 -11.07 2.35 -4.93
CA ALA A 44 -12.07 1.50 -4.28
C ALA A 44 -12.46 2.00 -2.88
N LEU A 45 -11.50 2.52 -2.11
CA LEU A 45 -11.78 3.11 -0.79
C LEU A 45 -12.61 4.39 -0.92
N ARG A 46 -12.30 5.23 -1.91
CA ARG A 46 -13.07 6.44 -2.21
C ARG A 46 -14.50 6.11 -2.63
N ASP A 47 -14.67 5.14 -3.53
CA ASP A 47 -15.98 4.72 -4.02
C ASP A 47 -16.83 4.06 -2.92
N ALA A 48 -16.19 3.41 -1.96
CA ALA A 48 -16.83 2.86 -0.77
C ALA A 48 -17.10 3.93 0.33
N GLY A 49 -16.77 5.19 0.09
CA GLY A 49 -17.05 6.31 0.99
C GLY A 49 -16.18 6.36 2.25
N TYR A 50 -14.96 5.82 2.19
CA TYR A 50 -14.01 5.97 3.30
C TYR A 50 -13.29 7.32 3.24
N GLU A 51 -13.28 8.02 4.36
CA GLU A 51 -12.45 9.20 4.61
C GLU A 51 -11.49 8.90 5.77
N PHE A 52 -10.28 9.46 5.72
CA PHE A 52 -9.22 9.17 6.67
C PHE A 52 -8.64 10.47 7.23
N ASP A 53 -8.61 10.57 8.55
CA ASP A 53 -8.01 11.72 9.25
C ASP A 53 -6.49 11.57 9.41
N ILE A 54 -6.02 10.33 9.62
CA ILE A 54 -4.62 10.00 9.90
C ILE A 54 -4.24 8.71 9.17
N CYS A 55 -3.06 8.72 8.55
CA CYS A 55 -2.48 7.56 7.88
C CYS A 55 -1.12 7.23 8.49
N PHE A 56 -0.82 5.94 8.65
CA PHE A 56 0.49 5.45 9.09
C PHE A 56 1.12 4.60 7.98
N THR A 57 2.43 4.76 7.79
CA THR A 57 3.20 3.98 6.81
C THR A 57 4.55 3.57 7.41
N SER A 58 5.21 2.63 6.77
CA SER A 58 6.59 2.26 7.09
C SER A 58 7.58 3.20 6.37
N VAL A 59 8.85 3.19 6.78
CA VAL A 59 9.93 3.99 6.16
C VAL A 59 10.41 3.46 4.79
N GLN A 60 9.75 2.46 4.21
CA GLN A 60 10.18 1.78 2.99
C GLN A 60 9.51 2.40 1.76
N LYS A 61 10.24 2.63 0.68
CA LYS A 61 9.75 3.32 -0.54
C LYS A 61 8.54 2.65 -1.18
N ARG A 62 8.43 1.32 -1.09
CA ARG A 62 7.25 0.59 -1.57
C ARG A 62 5.96 0.86 -0.78
N LEU A 63 6.04 1.51 0.38
CA LEU A 63 4.91 1.92 1.22
C LEU A 63 4.83 3.45 1.38
N SER A 64 5.94 4.15 1.14
CA SER A 64 6.13 5.58 1.33
C SER A 64 6.10 6.30 -0.03
N TRP A 65 5.21 7.28 -0.18
CA TRP A 65 5.23 8.24 -1.29
C TRP A 65 6.42 9.20 -1.08
N SER A 66 7.64 8.76 -1.39
CA SER A 66 8.86 9.58 -1.38
C SER A 66 9.52 9.57 -2.75
#